data_AF-D7EIH3-F1
#
_entry.id   AF-D7EIH3-F1
#
_cell.length_a   1.000
_cell.length_b   1.000
_cell.length_c   1.000
_cell.angle_alpha   90.00
_cell.angle_beta   90.00
_cell.angle_gamma   90.00
#
_symmetry.space_group_name_H-M   'P 1'
#
loop_
_entity.id
_entity.type
_entity.pdbx_description
1 polymer ?
#
loop_
_entity_poly.entity_id
_entity_poly.type
_entity_poly.pdbx_seq_one_letter_code
_entity_poly.pdbx_strand_id
1 'polypeptide(L)'
;MPKVIPADKKACIKRCFEEYKKDRPDFSNENIFERLSRIFERNSNFSKTEHRVFSLETVTDASCDKIGTKPVVANQLLCFVIHGLSTKYVIPASYYFHQQLNSKDLYKLTLKVLKLLHECGFEVIRIVGDNHKSHVSLFKQFGNGKLENMVVHPFDPALRLLLSFDYCHLVKNCRNLFLDHDMASRDGVITADYLKELLEVQQNLIIKPVRFLTKKHMYPSNLEKMKIYLAIQIFFPSVTASIQYLADHGGQEYPHFKDSKATVTYMENIFKFFKIHDVSNRVQHIHQRDVNSAPYTSENDVRLHWLKEEFPQYIKDIQSCSAEKRLKGLSKETADALIFTSNSSYLCISYLLKDLNFYYVLTRRFSSDPVESIFAHVRLRGGSNDLTDCRAVEHALRQILRSGLIKNVKSSNSLSTLEYISEARLPTENLQDPISEISNTKREHYLQNLKIYVSIWVLTIRLFK
;
A
#
# COMPACT_ATOMS: atom_id res chain seq x y z
N MET A 1 -24.66 -30.95 2.61
CA MET A 1 -23.98 -32.10 3.25
C MET A 1 -22.48 -31.88 3.15
N PRO A 2 -21.73 -31.79 4.26
CA PRO A 2 -20.28 -31.65 4.19
C PRO A 2 -19.69 -32.98 3.67
N LYS A 3 -18.97 -32.91 2.55
CA LYS A 3 -18.38 -34.09 1.91
C LYS A 3 -17.21 -34.61 2.74
N VAL A 4 -17.28 -35.89 3.09
CA VAL A 4 -16.27 -36.62 3.85
C VAL A 4 -15.00 -36.75 3.00
N ILE A 5 -13.87 -36.30 3.55
CA ILE A 5 -12.55 -36.44 2.92
C ILE A 5 -12.23 -37.94 2.76
N PRO A 6 -11.83 -38.42 1.57
CA PRO A 6 -11.45 -39.81 1.32
C PRO A 6 -10.37 -40.33 2.29
N ALA A 7 -10.50 -41.58 2.75
CA ALA A 7 -9.69 -42.16 3.83
C ALA A 7 -8.19 -42.25 3.50
N ASP A 8 -7.87 -42.48 2.23
CA ASP A 8 -6.55 -42.45 1.61
C ASP A 8 -5.88 -41.07 1.70
N LYS A 9 -6.64 -39.99 1.47
CA LYS A 9 -6.13 -38.61 1.66
C LYS A 9 -5.92 -38.26 3.12
N LYS A 10 -6.80 -38.73 4.02
CA LYS A 10 -6.59 -38.60 5.48
C LYS A 10 -5.33 -39.33 5.95
N ALA A 11 -5.06 -40.53 5.42
CA ALA A 11 -3.87 -41.30 5.75
C ALA A 11 -2.58 -40.62 5.26
N CYS A 12 -2.59 -40.05 4.05
CA CYS A 12 -1.46 -39.31 3.49
C CYS A 12 -1.15 -38.04 4.30
N ILE A 13 -2.17 -37.23 4.61
CA ILE A 13 -2.03 -36.03 5.44
C ILE A 13 -1.51 -36.40 6.83
N LYS A 14 -2.04 -37.46 7.45
CA LYS A 14 -1.60 -37.93 8.75
C LYS A 14 -0.13 -38.39 8.74
N ARG A 15 0.30 -39.09 7.69
CA ARG A 15 1.69 -39.54 7.52
C ARG A 15 2.67 -38.37 7.35
N CYS A 16 2.34 -37.39 6.50
CA CYS A 16 3.13 -36.17 6.36
C CYS A 16 3.20 -35.37 7.66
N PHE A 17 2.12 -35.36 8.44
CA PHE A 17 2.08 -34.67 9.74
C PHE A 17 2.88 -35.40 10.84
N GLU A 18 2.95 -36.73 10.80
CA GLU A 18 3.76 -37.54 11.72
C GLU A 18 5.25 -37.52 11.37
N GLU A 19 5.60 -37.46 10.08
CA GLU A 19 6.98 -37.23 9.63
C GLU A 19 7.46 -35.81 9.97
N TYR A 20 6.60 -34.80 9.81
CA TYR A 20 6.86 -33.42 10.23
C TYR A 20 7.09 -33.28 11.76
N LYS A 21 6.39 -34.07 12.58
CA LYS A 21 6.59 -34.14 14.04
C LYS A 21 7.92 -34.78 14.46
N LYS A 22 8.48 -35.67 13.63
CA LYS A 22 9.74 -36.37 13.94
C LYS A 22 10.97 -35.47 13.78
N ASP A 23 10.94 -34.53 12.84
CA ASP A 23 12.08 -33.64 12.53
C ASP A 23 12.14 -32.36 13.40
N ARG A 24 11.07 -32.02 14.14
CA ARG A 24 10.98 -30.80 14.96
C ARG A 24 10.20 -31.04 16.27
N PRO A 25 10.81 -31.64 17.31
CA PRO A 25 10.14 -31.88 18.59
C PRO A 25 9.79 -30.60 19.39
N ASP A 26 10.33 -29.44 18.97
CA ASP A 26 10.09 -28.08 19.47
C ASP A 26 8.88 -27.37 18.83
N PHE A 27 8.33 -27.91 17.73
CA PHE A 27 7.12 -27.42 17.05
C PHE A 27 5.84 -27.94 17.71
N SER A 28 5.68 -27.68 19.00
CA SER A 28 4.46 -28.05 19.73
C SER A 28 3.30 -27.14 19.33
N ASN A 29 2.48 -27.56 18.34
CA ASN A 29 1.06 -27.22 18.13
C ASN A 29 0.57 -25.77 18.36
N GLU A 30 1.44 -24.77 18.38
CA GLU A 30 1.04 -23.43 18.74
C GLU A 30 0.56 -22.68 17.50
N ASN A 31 -0.71 -22.30 17.51
CA ASN A 31 -1.32 -21.57 16.41
C ASN A 31 -0.56 -20.23 16.21
N ILE A 32 -0.32 -19.79 14.98
CA ILE A 32 0.22 -18.44 14.71
C ILE A 32 -0.56 -17.35 15.45
N PHE A 33 -1.87 -17.58 15.67
CA PHE A 33 -2.74 -16.75 16.49
C PHE A 33 -2.44 -16.81 17.99
N GLU A 34 -2.03 -17.96 18.55
CA GLU A 34 -1.56 -18.04 19.94
C GLU A 34 -0.22 -17.33 20.11
N ARG A 35 0.67 -17.43 19.11
CA ARG A 35 1.94 -16.69 19.09
C ARG A 35 1.69 -15.18 19.00
N LEU A 36 0.80 -14.73 18.11
CA LEU A 36 0.30 -13.35 17.98
C LEU A 36 -0.45 -12.86 19.23
N SER A 37 -1.26 -13.71 19.85
CA SER A 37 -1.97 -13.41 21.10
C SER A 37 -0.99 -13.23 22.26
N ARG A 38 0.03 -14.08 22.38
CA ARG A 38 1.10 -13.94 23.37
C ARG A 38 1.92 -12.67 23.18
N ILE A 39 2.02 -12.14 21.97
CA ILE A 39 2.70 -10.86 21.69
C ILE A 39 1.85 -9.68 22.18
N PHE A 40 0.53 -9.76 21.97
CA PHE A 40 -0.41 -8.82 22.56
C PHE A 40 -0.46 -8.93 24.08
N GLU A 41 -0.43 -10.15 24.62
CA GLU A 41 -0.51 -10.44 26.06
C GLU A 41 0.80 -10.23 26.82
N ARG A 42 1.98 -10.41 26.20
CA ARG A 42 3.29 -10.07 26.80
C ARG A 42 3.55 -8.57 26.82
N ASN A 43 2.93 -7.81 25.91
CA ASN A 43 3.05 -6.34 25.87
C ASN A 43 1.89 -5.62 26.55
N SER A 44 0.74 -6.28 26.75
CA SER A 44 -0.16 -5.88 27.82
C SER A 44 0.37 -6.45 29.13
N ASN A 45 1.00 -5.66 29.99
CA ASN A 45 1.03 -6.03 31.41
C ASN A 45 -0.42 -6.09 31.91
N PHE A 46 -1.11 -7.21 31.71
CA PHE A 46 -2.45 -7.44 32.22
C PHE A 46 -2.30 -7.81 33.69
N SER A 47 -2.09 -6.79 34.51
CA SER A 47 -2.27 -6.94 35.95
C SER A 47 -3.76 -7.21 36.21
N LYS A 48 -4.08 -8.40 36.72
CA LYS A 48 -5.46 -8.75 37.13
C LYS A 48 -6.00 -7.85 38.26
N THR A 49 -5.20 -6.97 38.84
CA THR A 49 -5.59 -6.04 39.90
C THR A 49 -5.80 -4.60 39.43
N GLU A 50 -5.37 -4.22 38.22
CA GLU A 50 -5.55 -2.87 37.71
C GLU A 50 -5.77 -2.89 36.18
N HIS A 51 -6.95 -2.49 35.72
CA HIS A 51 -7.31 -2.42 34.30
C HIS A 51 -6.48 -1.39 33.51
N ARG A 52 -5.20 -1.67 33.21
CA ARG A 52 -4.33 -0.84 32.35
C ARG A 52 -3.58 -1.73 31.35
N VAL A 53 -3.69 -1.43 30.05
CA VAL A 53 -2.89 -2.05 28.98
C VAL A 53 -1.79 -1.06 28.61
N PHE A 54 -0.55 -1.54 28.62
CA PHE A 54 0.61 -0.76 28.23
C PHE A 54 0.79 -0.79 26.71
N SER A 55 0.34 0.28 26.04
CA SER A 55 1.11 0.90 24.95
C SER A 55 1.10 2.43 25.11
N LEU A 56 1.14 2.89 26.35
CA LEU A 56 1.45 4.26 26.74
C LEU A 56 2.92 4.30 27.16
N GLU A 57 3.83 4.31 26.19
CA GLU A 57 5.00 5.17 26.39
C GLU A 57 4.51 6.56 26.01
N THR A 58 4.02 7.33 26.97
CA THR A 58 4.20 8.77 26.86
C THR A 58 5.69 8.95 26.55
N VAL A 59 6.01 9.56 25.41
CA VAL A 59 7.34 10.13 25.17
C VAL A 59 7.43 11.28 26.16
N THR A 60 7.59 10.94 27.45
CA THR A 60 7.94 11.87 28.48
C THR A 60 9.42 12.12 28.24
N ASP A 61 9.74 13.27 27.66
CA ASP A 61 10.93 13.95 28.15
C ASP A 61 10.84 13.90 29.68
N ALA A 62 11.92 13.47 30.33
CA ALA A 62 12.04 13.35 31.78
C ALA A 62 11.88 14.69 32.55
N SER A 63 11.25 15.69 31.92
CA SER A 63 11.01 17.05 32.39
C SER A 63 9.55 17.33 32.77
N CYS A 64 8.62 16.39 32.55
CA CYS A 64 7.17 16.65 32.70
C CYS A 64 6.57 16.35 34.09
N ASP A 65 7.33 15.81 35.04
CA ASP A 65 6.91 15.69 36.45
C ASP A 65 7.08 17.02 37.24
N LYS A 66 6.85 18.16 36.58
CA LYS A 66 6.77 19.46 37.25
C LYS A 66 5.31 19.76 37.58
N ILE A 67 4.99 19.67 38.87
CA ILE A 67 3.72 20.12 39.46
C ILE A 67 3.42 21.54 38.92
N GLY A 68 2.31 21.69 38.19
CA GLY A 68 1.88 22.97 37.60
C GLY A 68 1.97 23.07 36.07
N THR A 69 2.49 22.06 35.37
CA THR A 69 2.45 22.02 33.89
C THR A 69 1.13 21.42 33.39
N LYS A 70 0.48 22.06 32.41
CA LYS A 70 -0.73 21.52 31.77
C LYS A 70 -0.39 20.18 31.09
N PRO A 71 -1.22 19.14 31.25
CA PRO A 71 -0.98 17.85 30.60
C PRO A 71 -0.95 18.04 29.08
N VAL A 72 0.10 17.50 28.44
CA VAL A 72 0.23 17.50 26.99
C VAL A 72 -0.75 16.48 26.42
N VAL A 73 -1.79 16.97 25.73
CA VAL A 73 -2.84 16.12 25.15
C VAL A 73 -2.41 15.65 23.75
N ALA A 74 -2.43 14.33 23.53
CA ALA A 74 -2.19 13.75 22.21
C ALA A 74 -3.28 14.18 21.21
N ASN A 75 -2.87 14.55 20.00
CA ASN A 75 -3.76 14.93 18.91
C ASN A 75 -3.58 14.05 17.66
N GLN A 76 -2.63 13.11 17.72
CA GLN A 76 -2.26 12.22 16.63
C GLN A 76 -2.09 10.78 17.11
N LEU A 77 -2.38 9.86 16.21
CA LEU A 77 -2.21 8.42 16.35
C LEU A 77 -1.26 7.93 15.26
N LEU A 78 -0.12 7.40 15.66
CA LEU A 78 0.79 6.65 14.80
C LEU A 78 0.40 5.17 14.87
N CYS A 79 0.20 4.53 13.72
CA CYS A 79 -0.01 3.08 13.66
C CYS A 79 1.03 2.40 12.76
N PHE A 80 1.45 1.23 13.23
CA PHE A 80 2.23 0.27 12.48
C PHE A 80 1.33 -0.91 12.12
N VAL A 81 1.19 -1.21 10.84
CA VAL A 81 0.35 -2.31 10.35
C VAL A 81 1.17 -3.22 9.47
N ILE A 82 1.15 -4.51 9.74
CA ILE A 82 1.79 -5.52 8.89
C ILE A 82 0.80 -6.07 7.88
N HIS A 83 1.29 -6.30 6.65
CA HIS A 83 0.55 -6.95 5.58
C HIS A 83 1.37 -8.13 5.05
N GLY A 84 0.77 -9.32 5.07
CA GLY A 84 1.42 -10.55 4.61
C GLY A 84 1.69 -10.54 3.10
N LEU A 85 2.92 -10.82 2.68
CA LEU A 85 3.33 -10.83 1.27
C LEU A 85 3.04 -12.16 0.58
N SER A 86 3.20 -13.27 1.29
CA SER A 86 2.85 -14.62 0.82
C SER A 86 1.40 -14.98 1.18
N THR A 87 0.95 -14.60 2.38
CA THR A 87 -0.35 -14.96 2.96
C THR A 87 -1.26 -13.74 3.14
N LYS A 88 -2.58 -13.93 3.06
CA LYS A 88 -3.56 -12.84 3.12
C LYS A 88 -3.93 -12.55 4.57
N TYR A 89 -3.17 -11.71 5.26
CA TYR A 89 -3.58 -11.12 6.54
C TYR A 89 -3.08 -9.68 6.67
N VAL A 90 -3.82 -8.89 7.43
CA VAL A 90 -3.49 -7.50 7.81
C VAL A 90 -3.64 -7.42 9.32
N ILE A 91 -2.59 -7.00 10.02
CA ILE A 91 -2.59 -6.96 11.48
C ILE A 91 -2.05 -5.60 11.95
N PRO A 92 -2.79 -4.85 12.78
CA PRO A 92 -2.21 -3.75 13.54
C PRO A 92 -1.12 -4.29 14.46
N ALA A 93 0.15 -3.95 14.19
CA ALA A 93 1.30 -4.44 14.95
C ALA A 93 1.60 -3.58 16.19
N SER A 94 1.45 -2.26 16.08
CA SER A 94 1.65 -1.33 17.20
C SER A 94 0.95 0.00 16.94
N TYR A 95 0.65 0.75 17.99
CA TYR A 95 0.11 2.10 17.90
C TYR A 95 0.63 3.00 19.03
N TYR A 96 0.80 4.30 18.73
CA TYR A 96 1.30 5.30 19.67
C TYR A 96 0.50 6.59 19.55
N PHE A 97 0.11 7.15 20.69
CA PHE A 97 -0.51 8.47 20.78
C PHE A 97 0.57 9.53 20.96
N HIS A 98 0.53 10.61 20.17
CA HIS A 98 1.49 11.70 20.30
C HIS A 98 0.86 13.05 19.95
N GLN A 99 1.56 14.14 20.30
CA GLN A 99 1.19 15.50 19.89
C GLN A 99 2.12 16.02 18.78
N GLN A 100 3.42 15.77 18.93
CA GLN A 100 4.45 16.02 17.93
C GLN A 100 5.43 14.86 17.97
N LEU A 101 5.76 14.31 16.81
CA LEU A 101 6.74 13.24 16.70
C LEU A 101 7.86 13.71 15.78
N ASN A 102 9.06 13.85 16.33
CA ASN A 102 10.23 14.17 15.52
C ASN A 102 10.72 12.91 14.79
N SER A 103 11.56 13.10 13.76
CA SER A 103 12.05 12.00 12.95
C SER A 103 12.92 11.00 13.71
N LYS A 104 13.61 11.42 14.79
CA LYS A 104 14.47 10.54 15.60
C LYS A 104 13.63 9.58 16.43
N ASP A 105 12.56 10.08 17.02
CA ASP A 105 11.64 9.26 17.81
C ASP A 105 10.84 8.31 16.91
N LEU A 106 10.42 8.78 15.72
CA LEU A 106 9.81 7.89 14.73
C LEU A 106 10.76 6.75 14.32
N TYR A 107 12.05 7.02 14.16
CA TYR A 107 13.06 6.00 13.86
C TYR A 107 13.22 5.00 15.02
N LYS A 108 13.34 5.46 16.26
CA LYS A 108 13.41 4.60 17.45
C LYS A 108 12.17 3.70 17.58
N LEU A 109 10.97 4.25 17.40
CA LEU A 109 9.73 3.49 17.43
C LEU A 109 9.67 2.45 16.31
N THR A 110 10.08 2.83 15.10
CA THR A 110 10.14 1.89 13.96
C THR A 110 11.12 0.75 14.24
N LEU A 111 12.31 1.03 14.77
CA LEU A 111 13.28 -0.01 15.17
C LEU A 111 12.73 -0.93 16.26
N LYS A 112 12.03 -0.38 17.27
CA LYS A 112 11.39 -1.17 18.33
C LYS A 112 10.36 -2.13 17.74
N VAL A 113 9.52 -1.67 16.82
CA VAL A 113 8.51 -2.51 16.14
C VAL A 113 9.18 -3.58 15.26
N LEU A 114 10.21 -3.22 14.49
CA LEU A 114 10.97 -4.18 13.68
C LEU A 114 11.62 -5.28 14.53
N LYS A 115 12.22 -4.91 15.67
CA LYS A 115 12.82 -5.87 16.62
C LYS A 115 11.78 -6.85 17.13
N LEU A 116 10.64 -6.33 17.60
CA LEU A 116 9.55 -7.16 18.10
C LEU A 116 9.07 -8.13 17.01
N LEU A 117 8.80 -7.64 15.80
CA LEU A 117 8.35 -8.50 14.70
C LEU A 117 9.37 -9.59 14.35
N HIS A 118 10.67 -9.25 14.36
CA HIS A 118 11.74 -10.22 14.15
C HIS A 118 11.78 -11.31 15.24
N GLU A 119 11.70 -10.93 16.52
CA GLU A 119 11.61 -11.88 17.65
C GLU A 119 10.37 -12.78 17.58
N CYS A 120 9.31 -12.31 16.92
CA CYS A 120 8.08 -13.05 16.69
C CYS A 120 8.16 -14.04 15.51
N GLY A 121 9.24 -13.98 14.72
CA GLY A 121 9.45 -14.81 13.53
C GLY A 121 8.91 -14.21 12.23
N PHE A 122 8.54 -12.92 12.22
CA PHE A 122 8.20 -12.21 10.98
C PHE A 122 9.46 -11.68 10.31
N GLU A 123 9.52 -11.81 8.99
CA GLU A 123 10.57 -11.25 8.16
C GLU A 123 10.03 -10.01 7.46
N VAL A 124 10.43 -8.83 7.95
CA VAL A 124 9.97 -7.55 7.41
C VAL A 124 10.82 -7.20 6.20
N ILE A 125 10.22 -7.26 5.02
CA ILE A 125 10.92 -7.02 3.75
C ILE A 125 10.78 -5.58 3.27
N ARG A 126 9.68 -4.90 3.63
CA ARG A 126 9.38 -3.56 3.12
C ARG A 126 8.82 -2.65 4.22
N ILE A 127 9.25 -1.39 4.24
CA ILE A 127 8.60 -0.30 4.98
C ILE A 127 8.04 0.69 3.97
N VAL A 128 6.80 1.07 4.18
CA VAL A 128 6.15 2.09 3.36
C VAL A 128 5.55 3.17 4.23
N GLY A 129 5.73 4.42 3.80
CA GLY A 129 5.14 5.59 4.42
C GLY A 129 4.74 6.63 3.38
N ASP A 130 4.11 7.70 3.84
CA ASP A 130 3.78 8.85 2.99
C ASP A 130 5.02 9.63 2.53
N ASN A 131 4.89 10.38 1.43
CA ASN A 131 5.88 11.34 0.96
C ASN A 131 5.90 12.64 1.81
N HIS A 132 5.91 12.50 3.14
CA HIS A 132 5.99 13.61 4.09
C HIS A 132 7.43 13.75 4.62
N LYS A 133 7.84 14.97 4.98
CA LYS A 133 9.21 15.28 5.42
C LYS A 133 9.72 14.38 6.56
N SER A 134 8.85 14.02 7.51
CA SER A 134 9.20 13.11 8.62
C SER A 134 9.57 11.70 8.13
N HIS A 135 8.84 11.16 7.15
CA HIS A 135 9.09 9.83 6.60
C HIS A 135 10.31 9.81 5.67
N VAL A 136 10.53 10.89 4.89
CA VAL A 136 11.78 11.05 4.14
C VAL A 136 12.98 11.06 5.09
N SER A 137 12.87 11.76 6.22
CA SER A 137 13.91 11.78 7.26
C SER A 137 14.07 10.44 7.99
N LEU A 138 12.99 9.67 8.14
CA LEU A 138 13.04 8.29 8.65
C LEU A 138 13.85 7.39 7.71
N PHE A 139 13.54 7.42 6.41
CA PHE A 139 14.24 6.61 5.42
C PHE A 139 15.72 6.98 5.28
N LYS A 140 16.04 8.28 5.36
CA LYS A 140 17.45 8.72 5.42
C LYS A 140 18.18 8.17 6.64
N GLN A 141 17.53 8.02 7.79
CA GLN A 141 18.19 7.42 8.97
C GLN A 141 18.53 5.94 8.75
N PHE A 142 17.66 5.20 8.07
CA PHE A 142 17.95 3.81 7.67
C PHE A 142 19.11 3.71 6.66
N GLY A 143 19.24 4.68 5.76
CA GLY A 143 20.32 4.74 4.75
C GLY A 143 21.54 5.57 5.16
N ASN A 144 21.87 5.66 6.46
CA ASN A 144 23.06 6.39 6.96
C ASN A 144 23.16 7.84 6.45
N GLY A 145 22.04 8.55 6.41
CA GLY A 145 21.92 9.93 5.94
C GLY A 145 21.51 10.07 4.46
N LYS A 146 21.56 8.99 3.69
CA LYS A 146 21.15 8.96 2.28
C LYS A 146 19.80 8.28 2.12
N LEU A 147 19.05 8.72 1.12
CA LEU A 147 17.78 8.10 0.77
C LEU A 147 18.07 6.91 -0.16
N GLU A 148 18.13 5.72 0.42
CA GLU A 148 18.42 4.47 -0.29
C GLU A 148 17.18 3.59 -0.39
N ASN A 149 16.97 2.94 -1.54
CA ASN A 149 15.79 2.09 -1.77
C ASN A 149 15.84 0.77 -1.01
N MET A 150 17.05 0.27 -0.73
CA MET A 150 17.29 -1.03 -0.12
C MET A 150 18.44 -0.90 0.86
N VAL A 151 18.20 -1.25 2.10
CA VAL A 151 19.20 -1.26 3.19
C VAL A 151 19.32 -2.65 3.79
N VAL A 152 20.38 -2.89 4.55
CA VAL A 152 20.52 -4.14 5.32
C VAL A 152 19.49 -4.13 6.45
N HIS A 153 18.82 -5.26 6.69
CA HIS A 153 17.82 -5.34 7.75
C HIS A 153 18.51 -5.18 9.13
N PRO A 154 18.07 -4.25 10.01
CA PRO A 154 18.77 -3.92 11.26
C PRO A 154 18.95 -5.07 12.25
N PHE A 155 18.12 -6.12 12.15
CA PHE A 155 18.13 -7.27 13.06
C PHE A 155 18.49 -8.58 12.35
N ASP A 156 18.71 -8.55 11.03
CA ASP A 156 19.10 -9.74 10.26
C ASP A 156 19.95 -9.34 9.05
N PRO A 157 21.29 -9.47 9.11
CA PRO A 157 22.18 -9.10 8.02
C PRO A 157 21.95 -9.87 6.70
N ALA A 158 21.32 -11.05 6.77
CA ALA A 158 21.00 -11.86 5.59
C ALA A 158 19.79 -11.30 4.83
N LEU A 159 18.95 -10.48 5.47
CA LEU A 159 17.78 -9.88 4.87
C LEU A 159 18.05 -8.48 4.32
N ARG A 160 17.20 -8.07 3.39
CA ARG A 160 17.13 -6.70 2.86
C ARG A 160 15.82 -6.06 3.25
N LEU A 161 15.90 -4.79 3.62
CA LEU A 161 14.77 -3.96 3.99
C LEU A 161 14.59 -2.89 2.91
N LEU A 162 13.47 -2.96 2.20
CA LEU A 162 13.14 -2.03 1.12
C LEU A 162 12.29 -0.87 1.64
N LEU A 163 12.65 0.34 1.23
CA LEU A 163 11.98 1.58 1.63
C LEU A 163 11.21 2.15 0.44
N SER A 164 9.95 2.55 0.64
CA SER A 164 9.09 3.05 -0.43
C SER A 164 8.13 4.13 0.07
N PHE A 165 7.63 4.95 -0.85
CA PHE A 165 6.45 5.77 -0.58
C PHE A 165 5.17 5.07 -1.06
N ASP A 166 4.02 5.49 -0.55
CA ASP A 166 2.73 4.98 -1.01
C ASP A 166 2.38 5.51 -2.41
N TYR A 167 2.22 4.59 -3.36
CA TYR A 167 1.90 4.91 -4.74
C TYR A 167 0.52 5.57 -4.88
N CYS A 168 -0.46 5.24 -4.03
CA CYS A 168 -1.79 5.88 -4.04
C CYS A 168 -1.68 7.38 -3.72
N HIS A 169 -0.87 7.75 -2.72
CA HIS A 169 -0.58 9.15 -2.42
C HIS A 169 0.17 9.86 -3.55
N LEU A 170 1.11 9.19 -4.22
CA LEU A 170 1.82 9.77 -5.35
C LEU A 170 0.91 10.04 -6.55
N VAL A 171 -0.03 9.14 -6.87
CA VAL A 171 -1.02 9.36 -7.93
C VAL A 171 -1.94 10.55 -7.59
N LYS A 172 -2.35 10.70 -6.33
CA LYS A 172 -3.11 11.89 -5.86
C LYS A 172 -2.32 13.18 -6.07
N ASN A 173 -1.01 13.17 -5.77
CA ASN A 173 -0.14 14.34 -6.00
C ASN A 173 0.01 14.65 -7.49
N CYS A 174 0.21 13.64 -8.35
CA CYS A 174 0.26 13.80 -9.80
C CYS A 174 -1.02 14.46 -10.32
N ARG A 175 -2.19 13.94 -9.92
CA ARG A 175 -3.48 14.55 -10.26
C ARG A 175 -3.56 16.00 -9.81
N ASN A 176 -3.21 16.28 -8.56
CA ASN A 176 -3.36 17.64 -8.01
C ASN A 176 -2.47 18.63 -8.75
N LEU A 177 -1.23 18.27 -9.09
CA LEU A 177 -0.31 19.10 -9.87
C LEU A 177 -0.80 19.29 -11.30
N PHE A 178 -1.26 18.21 -11.94
CA PHE A 178 -1.84 18.25 -13.29
C PHE A 178 -3.04 19.19 -13.41
N LEU A 179 -3.89 19.29 -12.39
CA LEU A 179 -5.02 20.23 -12.36
C LEU A 179 -4.62 21.66 -11.97
N ASP A 180 -3.47 21.84 -11.32
CA ASP A 180 -3.01 23.12 -10.77
C ASP A 180 -2.29 23.96 -11.82
N HIS A 181 -1.49 23.34 -12.68
CA HIS A 181 -0.71 24.03 -13.72
C HIS A 181 -0.30 23.13 -14.86
N ASP A 182 0.07 23.75 -15.97
CA ASP A 182 0.62 23.07 -17.13
C ASP A 182 2.07 22.65 -16.91
N MET A 183 2.41 21.48 -17.43
CA MET A 183 3.76 20.92 -17.47
C MET A 183 4.18 20.74 -18.94
N ALA A 184 5.40 20.26 -19.18
CA ALA A 184 5.82 19.85 -20.51
C ALA A 184 6.52 18.50 -20.49
N SER A 185 6.48 17.82 -21.62
CA SER A 185 7.30 16.66 -21.93
C SER A 185 7.94 16.84 -23.31
N ARG A 186 8.70 15.85 -23.77
CA ARG A 186 9.26 15.82 -25.12
C ARG A 186 8.19 15.90 -26.21
N ASP A 187 6.98 15.41 -25.94
CA ASP A 187 5.87 15.40 -26.90
C ASP A 187 5.10 16.74 -26.97
N GLY A 188 5.31 17.69 -26.04
CA GLY A 188 4.52 18.92 -26.00
C GLY A 188 4.11 19.36 -24.60
N VAL A 189 3.11 20.24 -24.54
CA VAL A 189 2.56 20.75 -23.27
C VAL A 189 1.56 19.75 -22.71
N ILE A 190 1.67 19.47 -21.41
CA ILE A 190 0.75 18.64 -20.64
C ILE A 190 -0.19 19.59 -19.90
N THR A 191 -1.49 19.55 -20.23
CA THR A 191 -2.49 20.45 -19.64
C THR A 191 -3.78 19.71 -19.32
N ALA A 192 -4.42 20.08 -18.20
CA ALA A 192 -5.74 19.57 -17.83
C ALA A 192 -6.88 20.19 -18.65
N ASP A 193 -6.60 21.21 -19.47
CA ASP A 193 -7.63 21.92 -20.23
C ASP A 193 -8.37 21.02 -21.22
N TYR A 194 -7.70 20.04 -21.81
CA TYR A 194 -8.36 19.03 -22.65
C TYR A 194 -9.45 18.24 -21.91
N LEU A 195 -9.28 17.97 -20.60
CA LEU A 195 -10.32 17.31 -19.81
C LEU A 195 -11.45 18.25 -19.43
N LYS A 196 -11.14 19.54 -19.20
CA LYS A 196 -12.16 20.57 -18.93
C LYS A 196 -13.05 20.76 -20.16
N GLU A 197 -12.44 20.86 -21.33
CA GLU A 197 -13.17 20.96 -22.60
C GLU A 197 -13.96 19.67 -22.89
N LEU A 198 -13.38 18.48 -22.69
CA LEU A 198 -14.13 17.22 -22.83
C LEU A 198 -15.36 17.18 -21.91
N LEU A 199 -15.24 17.68 -20.68
CA LEU A 199 -16.35 17.78 -19.73
C LEU A 199 -17.46 18.73 -20.22
N GLU A 200 -17.11 19.80 -20.94
CA GLU A 200 -18.06 20.75 -21.52
C GLU A 200 -18.73 20.18 -22.78
N VAL A 201 -17.95 19.64 -23.71
CA VAL A 201 -18.45 19.02 -24.94
C VAL A 201 -19.48 17.94 -24.60
N GLN A 202 -19.17 17.04 -23.66
CA GLN A 202 -20.09 15.95 -23.30
C GLN A 202 -21.35 16.40 -22.52
N GLN A 203 -21.45 17.65 -22.05
CA GLN A 203 -22.68 18.14 -21.42
C GLN A 203 -23.81 18.28 -22.45
N ASN A 204 -23.46 18.59 -23.70
CA ASN A 204 -24.41 18.79 -24.79
C ASN A 204 -24.72 17.51 -25.57
N LEU A 205 -23.99 16.42 -25.31
CA LEU A 205 -24.19 15.13 -25.97
C LEU A 205 -25.24 14.29 -25.23
N ILE A 206 -26.16 13.71 -26.01
CA ILE A 206 -27.12 12.71 -25.52
C ILE A 206 -26.37 11.48 -24.98
N ILE A 207 -25.36 11.02 -25.72
CA ILE A 207 -24.51 9.89 -25.34
C ILE A 207 -23.14 10.43 -24.94
N LYS A 208 -22.87 10.41 -23.63
CA LYS A 208 -21.59 10.89 -23.10
C LYS A 208 -20.49 9.83 -23.29
N PRO A 209 -19.34 10.17 -23.90
CA PRO A 209 -18.23 9.24 -24.05
C PRO A 209 -17.63 8.85 -22.70
N VAL A 210 -17.60 9.77 -21.72
CA VAL A 210 -17.08 9.52 -20.37
C VAL A 210 -18.12 9.84 -19.30
N ARG A 211 -19.04 8.89 -19.05
CA ARG A 211 -20.21 9.09 -18.16
C ARG A 211 -19.88 9.44 -16.71
N PHE A 212 -18.73 8.99 -16.19
CA PHE A 212 -18.34 9.24 -14.80
C PHE A 212 -17.63 10.59 -14.60
N LEU A 213 -17.16 11.24 -15.66
CA LEU A 213 -16.43 12.49 -15.57
C LEU A 213 -17.39 13.61 -15.18
N THR A 214 -17.07 14.29 -14.08
CA THR A 214 -17.92 15.32 -13.47
C THR A 214 -17.08 16.49 -12.99
N LYS A 215 -17.72 17.61 -12.63
CA LYS A 215 -17.05 18.78 -12.03
C LYS A 215 -16.20 18.43 -10.80
N LYS A 216 -16.56 17.38 -10.04
CA LYS A 216 -15.79 16.89 -8.88
C LYS A 216 -14.40 16.34 -9.25
N HIS A 217 -14.21 15.94 -10.49
CA HIS A 217 -12.91 15.48 -10.99
C HIS A 217 -11.99 16.65 -11.30
N MET A 218 -12.51 17.66 -12.01
CA MET A 218 -11.74 18.81 -12.51
C MET A 218 -11.58 19.92 -11.47
N TYR A 219 -12.57 20.09 -10.60
CA TYR A 219 -12.61 21.12 -9.56
C TYR A 219 -12.85 20.49 -8.18
N PRO A 220 -11.95 19.61 -7.70
CA PRO A 220 -12.13 18.91 -6.45
C PRO A 220 -12.02 19.86 -5.24
N SER A 221 -12.98 19.79 -4.32
CA SER A 221 -12.86 20.36 -2.98
C SER A 221 -11.72 19.71 -2.18
N ASN A 222 -11.31 20.30 -1.05
CA ASN A 222 -10.26 19.73 -0.20
C ASN A 222 -10.54 18.29 0.25
N LEU A 223 -11.82 17.92 0.45
CA LEU A 223 -12.20 16.54 0.78
C LEU A 223 -12.10 15.61 -0.43
N GLU A 224 -12.48 16.10 -1.62
CA GLU A 224 -12.41 15.33 -2.88
C GLU A 224 -10.98 15.19 -3.40
N LYS A 225 -10.08 16.11 -3.03
CA LYS A 225 -8.62 15.98 -3.28
C LYS A 225 -8.03 14.72 -2.63
N MET A 226 -8.61 14.28 -1.51
CA MET A 226 -8.16 13.08 -0.79
C MET A 226 -8.69 11.76 -1.35
N LYS A 227 -9.75 11.80 -2.17
CA LYS A 227 -10.38 10.61 -2.73
C LYS A 227 -9.53 10.03 -3.86
N ILE A 228 -8.91 8.88 -3.61
CA ILE A 228 -8.06 8.19 -4.59
C ILE A 228 -8.82 7.83 -5.87
N TYR A 229 -10.08 7.37 -5.73
CA TYR A 229 -10.90 6.97 -6.88
C TYR A 229 -11.09 8.12 -7.87
N LEU A 230 -11.44 9.32 -7.39
CA LEU A 230 -11.55 10.51 -8.26
C LEU A 230 -10.22 10.88 -8.92
N ALA A 231 -9.10 10.66 -8.22
CA ALA A 231 -7.78 10.95 -8.74
C ALA A 231 -7.35 9.99 -9.87
N ILE A 232 -7.71 8.71 -9.79
CA ILE A 232 -7.33 7.73 -10.82
C ILE A 232 -8.27 7.82 -12.04
N GLN A 233 -9.57 8.08 -11.82
CA GLN A 233 -10.57 8.08 -12.89
C GLN A 233 -10.28 9.03 -14.04
N ILE A 234 -9.63 10.17 -13.76
CA ILE A 234 -9.26 11.11 -14.83
C ILE A 234 -8.23 10.49 -15.79
N PHE A 235 -7.41 9.55 -15.33
CA PHE A 235 -6.38 8.88 -16.11
C PHE A 235 -6.87 7.59 -16.79
N PHE A 236 -8.18 7.29 -16.74
CA PHE A 236 -8.70 6.06 -17.32
C PHE A 236 -8.58 6.04 -18.85
N PRO A 237 -8.43 4.83 -19.45
CA PRO A 237 -8.34 4.67 -20.91
C PRO A 237 -9.54 5.24 -21.66
N SER A 238 -10.73 5.22 -21.06
CA SER A 238 -11.92 5.85 -21.68
C SER A 238 -11.76 7.36 -21.84
N VAL A 239 -11.05 8.04 -20.92
CA VAL A 239 -10.80 9.48 -20.98
C VAL A 239 -9.76 9.77 -22.07
N THR A 240 -8.63 9.05 -22.03
CA THR A 240 -7.55 9.25 -23.02
C THR A 240 -8.02 8.90 -24.43
N ALA A 241 -8.77 7.82 -24.61
CA ALA A 241 -9.36 7.46 -25.90
C ALA A 241 -10.37 8.50 -26.40
N SER A 242 -11.13 9.14 -25.52
CA SER A 242 -12.07 10.21 -25.92
C SER A 242 -11.34 11.46 -26.39
N ILE A 243 -10.28 11.86 -25.67
CA ILE A 243 -9.42 12.99 -26.04
C ILE A 243 -8.75 12.69 -27.39
N GLN A 244 -8.17 11.50 -27.56
CA GLN A 244 -7.52 11.10 -28.80
C GLN A 244 -8.49 11.03 -29.98
N TYR A 245 -9.70 10.50 -29.76
CA TYR A 245 -10.74 10.46 -30.79
C TYR A 245 -11.12 11.87 -31.28
N LEU A 246 -11.28 12.83 -30.36
CA LEU A 246 -11.55 14.22 -30.71
C LEU A 246 -10.36 14.89 -31.40
N ALA A 247 -9.13 14.53 -31.05
CA ALA A 247 -7.93 15.01 -31.74
C ALA A 247 -7.89 14.53 -33.21
N ASP A 248 -8.21 13.26 -33.43
CA ASP A 248 -8.10 12.61 -34.73
C ASP A 248 -9.30 12.93 -35.66
N HIS A 249 -10.51 13.03 -35.10
CA HIS A 249 -11.76 13.13 -35.86
C HIS A 249 -12.54 14.42 -35.63
N GLY A 250 -12.15 15.25 -34.66
CA GLY A 250 -12.87 16.48 -34.31
C GLY A 250 -12.75 17.61 -35.34
N GLY A 251 -11.82 17.51 -36.30
CA GLY A 251 -11.72 18.42 -37.43
C GLY A 251 -11.58 19.90 -37.03
N GLN A 252 -12.40 20.76 -37.63
CA GLN A 252 -12.52 22.18 -37.26
C GLN A 252 -13.53 22.43 -36.13
N GLU A 253 -14.35 21.44 -35.79
CA GLU A 253 -15.35 21.56 -34.72
C GLU A 253 -14.69 21.56 -33.34
N TYR A 254 -13.64 20.74 -33.17
CA TYR A 254 -12.89 20.61 -31.92
C TYR A 254 -11.36 20.81 -32.13
N PRO A 255 -10.92 21.98 -32.62
CA PRO A 255 -9.54 22.19 -33.05
C PRO A 255 -8.54 22.15 -31.89
N HIS A 256 -8.98 22.41 -30.66
CA HIS A 256 -8.11 22.46 -29.49
C HIS A 256 -7.48 21.09 -29.19
N PHE A 257 -8.18 19.99 -29.45
CA PHE A 257 -7.70 18.64 -29.10
C PHE A 257 -6.50 18.15 -29.94
N LYS A 258 -6.16 18.81 -31.05
CA LYS A 258 -5.12 18.35 -31.99
C LYS A 258 -3.75 18.12 -31.35
N ASP A 259 -3.37 18.97 -30.39
CA ASP A 259 -2.05 18.90 -29.74
C ASP A 259 -2.07 18.14 -28.40
N SER A 260 -3.09 17.31 -28.16
CA SER A 260 -3.30 16.62 -26.88
C SER A 260 -2.36 15.44 -26.61
N LYS A 261 -1.52 15.04 -27.58
CA LYS A 261 -0.63 13.86 -27.49
C LYS A 261 0.18 13.82 -26.19
N ALA A 262 0.83 14.91 -25.82
CA ALA A 262 1.65 14.96 -24.60
C ALA A 262 0.82 14.71 -23.33
N THR A 263 -0.40 15.25 -23.29
CA THR A 263 -1.35 15.04 -22.19
C THR A 263 -1.83 13.59 -22.14
N VAL A 264 -2.19 13.01 -23.28
CA VAL A 264 -2.59 11.60 -23.39
C VAL A 264 -1.47 10.69 -22.87
N THR A 265 -0.23 10.85 -23.34
CA THR A 265 0.94 10.08 -22.88
C THR A 265 1.15 10.22 -21.37
N TYR A 266 1.00 11.43 -20.81
CA TYR A 266 1.11 11.64 -19.37
C TYR A 266 0.06 10.85 -18.59
N MET A 267 -1.20 10.95 -19.01
CA MET A 267 -2.31 10.25 -18.37
C MET A 267 -2.13 8.73 -18.42
N GLU A 268 -1.70 8.21 -19.57
CA GLU A 268 -1.43 6.78 -19.75
C GLU A 268 -0.26 6.29 -18.90
N ASN A 269 0.83 7.05 -18.81
CA ASN A 269 1.98 6.67 -17.97
C ASN A 269 1.64 6.68 -16.47
N ILE A 270 0.89 7.68 -15.99
CA ILE A 270 0.43 7.72 -14.59
C ILE A 270 -0.57 6.59 -14.31
N PHE A 271 -1.47 6.28 -15.25
CA PHE A 271 -2.39 5.15 -15.11
C PHE A 271 -1.66 3.82 -15.10
N LYS A 272 -0.70 3.61 -16.02
CA LYS A 272 0.16 2.42 -16.03
C LYS A 272 0.92 2.27 -14.72
N PHE A 273 1.52 3.35 -14.21
CA PHE A 273 2.18 3.37 -12.90
C PHE A 273 1.24 2.89 -11.78
N PHE A 274 -0.01 3.35 -11.77
CA PHE A 274 -1.01 2.86 -10.82
C PHE A 274 -1.31 1.36 -11.01
N LYS A 275 -1.60 0.93 -12.25
CA LYS A 275 -2.02 -0.44 -12.58
C LYS A 275 -1.00 -1.51 -12.21
N ILE A 276 0.28 -1.25 -12.47
CA ILE A 276 1.36 -2.19 -12.17
C ILE A 276 1.65 -2.31 -10.65
N HIS A 277 1.29 -1.29 -9.86
CA HIS A 277 1.34 -1.32 -8.41
C HIS A 277 0.05 -1.88 -7.78
N ASP A 278 -1.03 -1.99 -8.54
CA ASP A 278 -2.37 -2.34 -8.07
C ASP A 278 -2.78 -3.78 -8.49
N VAL A 279 -1.87 -4.74 -8.42
CA VAL A 279 -2.14 -6.16 -8.73
C VAL A 279 -2.63 -6.89 -7.48
N SER A 280 -3.92 -7.23 -7.42
CA SER A 280 -4.59 -7.89 -6.27
C SER A 280 -4.55 -9.40 -6.28
N ASN A 281 -4.65 -10.01 -7.45
CA ASN A 281 -4.93 -11.44 -7.57
C ASN A 281 -4.47 -11.97 -8.94
N ARG A 282 -4.49 -13.29 -9.08
CA ARG A 282 -3.97 -14.00 -10.26
C ARG A 282 -4.79 -13.82 -11.54
N VAL A 283 -6.08 -13.51 -11.41
CA VAL A 283 -7.04 -13.44 -12.53
C VAL A 283 -7.46 -12.01 -12.88
N GLN A 284 -6.95 -11.00 -12.17
CA GLN A 284 -7.31 -9.59 -12.38
C GLN A 284 -7.10 -9.16 -13.83
N HIS A 285 -5.95 -9.51 -14.42
CA HIS A 285 -5.62 -9.21 -15.81
C HIS A 285 -6.57 -9.86 -16.82
N ILE A 286 -7.11 -11.04 -16.51
CA ILE A 286 -8.09 -11.73 -17.36
C ILE A 286 -9.41 -10.98 -17.34
N HIS A 287 -9.93 -10.69 -16.15
CA HIS A 287 -11.22 -10.01 -15.99
C HIS A 287 -11.18 -8.57 -16.51
N GLN A 288 -10.07 -7.86 -16.30
CA GLN A 288 -9.90 -6.47 -16.75
C GLN A 288 -9.37 -6.36 -18.17
N ARG A 289 -8.96 -7.47 -18.80
CA ARG A 289 -8.28 -7.52 -20.10
C ARG A 289 -7.09 -6.55 -20.18
N ASP A 290 -6.31 -6.51 -19.11
CA ASP A 290 -5.16 -5.59 -18.96
C ASP A 290 -3.92 -6.35 -18.47
N VAL A 291 -2.95 -6.50 -19.36
CA VAL A 291 -1.67 -7.17 -19.12
C VAL A 291 -0.87 -6.51 -17.99
N ASN A 292 -1.00 -5.19 -17.80
CA ASN A 292 -0.28 -4.49 -16.74
C ASN A 292 -0.71 -4.94 -15.33
N SER A 293 -1.90 -5.53 -15.22
CA SER A 293 -2.46 -6.02 -13.95
C SER A 293 -2.21 -7.51 -13.68
N ALA A 294 -1.32 -8.15 -14.43
CA ALA A 294 -0.93 -9.55 -14.20
C ALA A 294 -0.01 -9.69 -12.98
N PRO A 295 -0.01 -10.83 -12.26
CA PRO A 295 1.03 -11.11 -11.26
C PRO A 295 2.42 -11.06 -11.89
N TYR A 296 3.43 -10.65 -11.12
CA TYR A 296 4.82 -10.79 -11.55
C TYR A 296 5.29 -12.20 -11.26
N THR A 297 5.79 -12.90 -12.28
CA THR A 297 6.25 -14.30 -12.17
C THR A 297 7.71 -14.48 -12.62
N SER A 298 8.30 -13.46 -13.24
CA SER A 298 9.65 -13.50 -13.79
C SER A 298 10.37 -12.18 -13.57
N GLU A 299 11.68 -12.24 -13.38
CA GLU A 299 12.57 -11.07 -13.32
C GLU A 299 12.69 -10.34 -14.67
N ASN A 300 12.45 -11.06 -15.77
CA ASN A 300 12.53 -10.52 -17.13
C ASN A 300 11.21 -9.87 -17.60
N ASP A 301 10.29 -9.59 -16.67
CA ASP A 301 9.02 -8.94 -16.98
C ASP A 301 9.27 -7.53 -17.52
N VAL A 302 8.72 -7.22 -18.70
CA VAL A 302 8.87 -5.90 -19.36
C VAL A 302 8.40 -4.74 -18.47
N ARG A 303 7.46 -4.99 -17.54
CA ARG A 303 6.99 -3.98 -16.59
C ARG A 303 8.05 -3.63 -15.55
N LEU A 304 8.93 -4.56 -15.21
CA LEU A 304 10.08 -4.30 -14.34
C LEU A 304 11.12 -3.41 -15.03
N HIS A 305 11.38 -3.64 -16.31
CA HIS A 305 12.20 -2.72 -17.12
C HIS A 305 11.59 -1.32 -17.17
N TRP A 306 10.29 -1.23 -17.42
CA TRP A 306 9.58 0.05 -17.45
C TRP A 306 9.66 0.80 -16.12
N LEU A 307 9.52 0.09 -14.97
CA LEU A 307 9.68 0.67 -13.63
C LEU A 307 11.10 1.18 -13.37
N LYS A 308 12.11 0.47 -13.86
CA LYS A 308 13.52 0.77 -13.57
C LYS A 308 14.07 1.90 -14.44
N GLU A 309 13.76 1.89 -15.72
CA GLU A 309 14.42 2.76 -16.71
C GLU A 309 13.44 3.77 -17.33
N GLU A 310 12.37 3.29 -17.98
CA GLU A 310 11.50 4.13 -18.82
C GLU A 310 10.71 5.17 -18.02
N PHE A 311 10.04 4.76 -16.94
CA PHE A 311 9.23 5.66 -16.14
C PHE A 311 10.09 6.71 -15.39
N PRO A 312 11.19 6.33 -14.70
CA PRO A 312 12.09 7.31 -14.11
C PRO A 312 12.67 8.31 -15.13
N GLN A 313 13.02 7.85 -16.33
CA GLN A 313 13.50 8.74 -17.38
C GLN A 313 12.40 9.69 -17.84
N TYR A 314 11.18 9.21 -18.03
CA TYR A 314 10.04 10.04 -18.38
C TYR A 314 9.75 11.13 -17.34
N ILE A 315 9.83 10.81 -16.04
CA ILE A 315 9.66 11.81 -14.97
C ILE A 315 10.77 12.88 -15.01
N LYS A 316 12.02 12.48 -15.27
CA LYS A 316 13.13 13.44 -15.46
C LYS A 316 12.92 14.32 -16.69
N ASP A 317 12.44 13.75 -17.79
CA ASP A 317 12.13 14.48 -19.00
C ASP A 317 11.05 15.54 -18.77
N ILE A 318 10.01 15.22 -17.98
CA ILE A 318 9.01 16.22 -17.59
C ILE A 318 9.66 17.40 -16.85
N GLN A 319 10.55 17.12 -15.89
CA GLN A 319 11.25 18.19 -15.15
C GLN A 319 12.07 19.08 -16.08
N SER A 320 12.89 18.47 -16.94
CA SER A 320 13.76 19.18 -17.88
C SER A 320 12.96 19.98 -18.92
N CYS A 321 12.00 19.36 -19.59
CA CYS A 321 11.18 20.01 -20.61
C CYS A 321 10.31 21.14 -20.02
N SER A 322 9.74 20.96 -18.82
CA SER A 322 9.04 22.04 -18.12
C SER A 322 9.97 23.22 -17.86
N ALA A 323 11.18 22.97 -17.36
CA ALA A 323 12.15 24.03 -17.10
C ALA A 323 12.57 24.78 -18.37
N GLU A 324 12.85 24.06 -19.47
CA GLU A 324 13.18 24.64 -20.78
C GLU A 324 12.06 25.57 -21.30
N LYS A 325 10.81 25.14 -21.15
CA LYS A 325 9.63 25.94 -21.54
C LYS A 325 9.20 26.97 -20.51
N ARG A 326 9.95 27.17 -19.43
CA ARG A 326 9.62 28.07 -18.29
C ARG A 326 8.25 27.77 -17.65
N LEU A 327 7.82 26.52 -17.73
CA LEU A 327 6.64 25.98 -17.06
C LEU A 327 7.03 25.36 -15.71
N LYS A 328 6.03 25.15 -14.86
CA LYS A 328 6.22 24.36 -13.65
C LYS A 328 6.24 22.88 -14.03
N GLY A 329 7.16 22.12 -13.45
CA GLY A 329 7.12 20.65 -13.52
C GLY A 329 6.36 20.09 -12.33
N LEU A 330 6.36 18.76 -12.18
CA LEU A 330 6.01 18.14 -10.91
C LEU A 330 6.85 18.77 -9.78
N SER A 331 6.32 18.85 -8.56
CA SER A 331 7.15 19.28 -7.43
C SER A 331 8.35 18.35 -7.28
N LYS A 332 9.51 18.90 -6.89
CA LYS A 332 10.74 18.12 -6.73
C LYS A 332 10.51 16.91 -5.82
N GLU A 333 9.79 17.10 -4.72
CA GLU A 333 9.44 16.03 -3.78
C GLU A 333 8.58 14.95 -4.43
N THR A 334 7.65 15.31 -5.32
CA THR A 334 6.79 14.34 -6.01
C THR A 334 7.57 13.59 -7.08
N ALA A 335 8.39 14.28 -7.87
CA ALA A 335 9.23 13.68 -8.90
C ALA A 335 10.24 12.69 -8.27
N ASP A 336 10.96 13.12 -7.23
CA ASP A 336 11.93 12.27 -6.52
C ASP A 336 11.22 11.05 -5.89
N ALA A 337 10.04 11.22 -5.31
CA ALA A 337 9.30 10.12 -4.69
C ALA A 337 8.71 9.13 -5.69
N LEU A 338 8.30 9.59 -6.89
CA LEU A 338 7.88 8.72 -8.00
C LEU A 338 9.04 7.83 -8.46
N ILE A 339 10.20 8.44 -8.72
CA ILE A 339 11.41 7.72 -9.14
C ILE A 339 11.85 6.74 -8.04
N PHE A 340 11.89 7.20 -6.79
CA PHE A 340 12.26 6.38 -5.65
C PHE A 340 11.31 5.19 -5.48
N THR A 341 10.00 5.41 -5.56
CA THR A 341 9.00 4.33 -5.40
C THR A 341 9.07 3.33 -6.57
N SER A 342 9.30 3.81 -7.79
CA SER A 342 9.48 2.96 -8.97
C SER A 342 10.68 2.01 -8.81
N ASN A 343 11.83 2.57 -8.40
CA ASN A 343 13.04 1.78 -8.13
C ASN A 343 12.86 0.82 -6.95
N SER A 344 12.20 1.25 -5.88
CA SER A 344 11.90 0.40 -4.72
C SER A 344 11.03 -0.78 -5.10
N SER A 345 9.98 -0.55 -5.89
CA SER A 345 9.10 -1.63 -6.35
C SER A 345 9.82 -2.62 -7.26
N TYR A 346 10.65 -2.13 -8.20
CA TYR A 346 11.51 -2.98 -9.01
C TYR A 346 12.40 -3.88 -8.14
N LEU A 347 13.17 -3.29 -7.21
CA LEU A 347 14.06 -4.03 -6.32
C LEU A 347 13.29 -5.02 -5.43
N CYS A 348 12.12 -4.64 -4.93
CA CYS A 348 11.31 -5.47 -4.04
C CYS A 348 10.79 -6.71 -4.78
N ILE A 349 10.25 -6.52 -5.99
CA ILE A 349 9.74 -7.62 -6.80
C ILE A 349 10.87 -8.56 -7.18
N SER A 350 12.01 -8.03 -7.64
CA SER A 350 13.18 -8.84 -7.98
C SER A 350 13.71 -9.61 -6.77
N TYR A 351 13.83 -8.98 -5.60
CA TYR A 351 14.28 -9.65 -4.37
C TYR A 351 13.32 -10.78 -3.93
N LEU A 352 12.01 -10.55 -4.01
CA LEU A 352 11.02 -11.58 -3.68
C LEU A 352 11.08 -12.78 -4.63
N LEU A 353 11.22 -12.53 -5.94
CA LEU A 353 11.25 -13.58 -6.95
C LEU A 353 12.58 -14.35 -6.93
N LYS A 354 13.72 -13.64 -6.89
CA LYS A 354 15.07 -14.19 -7.05
C LYS A 354 15.62 -14.80 -5.78
N ASP A 355 15.68 -13.97 -4.73
CA ASP A 355 16.40 -14.30 -3.51
C ASP A 355 15.50 -15.08 -2.54
N LEU A 356 14.21 -14.75 -2.50
CA LEU A 356 13.22 -15.38 -1.63
C LEU A 356 12.35 -16.44 -2.34
N ASN A 357 12.60 -16.71 -3.62
CA ASN A 357 11.97 -17.77 -4.41
C ASN A 357 10.41 -17.73 -4.42
N PHE A 358 9.82 -16.54 -4.46
CA PHE A 358 8.38 -16.40 -4.62
C PHE A 358 7.94 -16.90 -6.00
N TYR A 359 6.85 -17.68 -6.04
CA TYR A 359 6.26 -18.13 -7.31
C TYR A 359 5.63 -16.97 -8.10
N TYR A 360 5.06 -15.99 -7.39
CA TYR A 360 4.58 -14.74 -7.96
C TYR A 360 4.53 -13.64 -6.90
N VAL A 361 4.44 -12.39 -7.36
CA VAL A 361 4.28 -11.21 -6.51
C VAL A 361 3.01 -10.45 -6.86
N LEU A 362 2.26 -10.05 -5.83
CA LEU A 362 1.05 -9.21 -5.93
C LEU A 362 1.34 -7.84 -5.32
N THR A 363 1.46 -6.83 -6.17
CA THR A 363 1.93 -5.49 -5.80
C THR A 363 0.92 -4.67 -5.01
N ARG A 364 -0.38 -5.01 -5.04
CA ARG A 364 -1.37 -4.34 -4.16
C ARG A 364 -1.05 -4.54 -2.67
N ARG A 365 -0.26 -5.56 -2.34
CA ARG A 365 0.22 -5.76 -0.96
C ARG A 365 1.28 -4.74 -0.53
N PHE A 366 1.74 -3.92 -1.46
CA PHE A 366 2.60 -2.76 -1.27
C PHE A 366 1.83 -1.44 -1.19
N SER A 367 0.49 -1.44 -0.99
CA SER A 367 -0.33 -0.22 -0.78
C SER A 367 -0.71 0.04 0.69
N SER A 368 -0.92 1.32 1.03
CA SER A 368 -1.27 1.78 2.39
C SER A 368 -2.74 1.58 2.75
N ASP A 369 -3.57 1.17 1.79
CA ASP A 369 -5.00 0.95 1.93
C ASP A 369 -5.41 0.18 3.21
N PRO A 370 -4.66 -0.85 3.67
CA PRO A 370 -5.03 -1.55 4.89
C PRO A 370 -5.01 -0.65 6.13
N VAL A 371 -4.08 0.30 6.21
CA VAL A 371 -3.99 1.24 7.35
C VAL A 371 -5.08 2.28 7.28
N GLU A 372 -5.34 2.83 6.09
CA GLU A 372 -6.47 3.75 5.90
C GLU A 372 -7.82 3.07 6.25
N SER A 373 -7.97 1.78 5.91
CA SER A 373 -9.14 0.98 6.27
C SER A 373 -9.27 0.81 7.78
N ILE A 374 -8.18 0.48 8.49
CA ILE A 374 -8.16 0.41 9.97
C ILE A 374 -8.59 1.75 10.58
N PHE A 375 -8.10 2.87 10.08
CA PHE A 375 -8.50 4.19 10.58
C PHE A 375 -9.96 4.53 10.31
N ALA A 376 -10.47 4.17 9.14
CA ALA A 376 -11.89 4.33 8.83
C ALA A 376 -12.75 3.47 9.78
N HIS A 377 -12.28 2.28 10.14
CA HIS A 377 -12.93 1.42 11.14
C HIS A 377 -12.95 1.98 12.54
N VAL A 378 -11.82 2.54 12.97
CA VAL A 378 -11.71 3.19 14.27
C VAL A 378 -12.74 4.31 14.38
N ARG A 379 -12.88 5.13 13.33
CA ARG A 379 -13.91 6.19 13.27
C ARG A 379 -15.33 5.65 13.26
N LEU A 380 -15.61 4.63 12.43
CA LEU A 380 -16.95 4.04 12.35
C LEU A 380 -17.45 3.48 13.68
N ARG A 381 -16.57 2.93 14.51
CA ARG A 381 -16.95 2.42 15.83
C ARG A 381 -17.36 3.51 16.81
N GLY A 382 -17.02 4.77 16.53
CA GLY A 382 -17.54 5.96 17.22
C GLY A 382 -18.98 6.33 16.82
N GLY A 383 -19.58 5.62 15.85
CA GLY A 383 -20.92 5.93 15.37
C GLY A 383 -20.96 7.27 14.65
N SER A 384 -21.77 8.20 15.14
CA SER A 384 -21.83 9.59 14.62
C SER A 384 -20.81 10.53 15.29
N ASN A 385 -19.97 10.01 16.19
CA ASN A 385 -18.92 10.80 16.81
C ASN A 385 -17.63 10.72 15.97
N ASP A 386 -17.44 11.70 15.09
CA ASP A 386 -16.21 11.85 14.29
C ASP A 386 -14.98 12.22 15.15
N LEU A 387 -15.19 12.72 16.38
CA LEU A 387 -14.12 13.05 17.33
C LEU A 387 -13.77 11.81 18.15
N THR A 388 -12.82 11.02 17.65
CA THR A 388 -12.36 9.80 18.33
C THR A 388 -11.29 10.16 19.36
N ASP A 389 -11.61 10.04 20.65
CA ASP A 389 -10.62 10.18 21.72
C ASP A 389 -9.69 8.95 21.81
N CYS A 390 -8.59 9.08 22.57
CA CYS A 390 -7.61 8.00 22.70
C CYS A 390 -8.20 6.70 23.25
N ARG A 391 -9.21 6.77 24.14
CA ARG A 391 -9.85 5.60 24.76
C ARG A 391 -10.73 4.87 23.73
N ALA A 392 -11.46 5.62 22.92
CA ALA A 392 -12.28 5.09 21.84
C ALA A 392 -11.40 4.42 20.76
N VAL A 393 -10.26 5.02 20.41
CA VAL A 393 -9.27 4.40 19.51
C VAL A 393 -8.77 3.08 20.10
N GLU A 394 -8.33 3.08 21.35
CA GLU A 394 -7.80 1.89 22.01
C GLU A 394 -8.86 0.77 22.04
N HIS A 395 -10.09 1.09 22.44
CA HIS A 395 -11.19 0.13 22.43
C HIS A 395 -11.44 -0.41 21.03
N ALA A 396 -11.48 0.46 20.00
CA ALA A 396 -11.68 0.05 18.63
C ALA A 396 -10.58 -0.89 18.11
N LEU A 397 -9.30 -0.57 18.36
CA LEU A 397 -8.17 -1.40 17.96
C LEU A 397 -8.18 -2.76 18.68
N ARG A 398 -8.44 -2.80 19.99
CA ARG A 398 -8.58 -4.06 20.74
C ARG A 398 -9.72 -4.92 20.19
N GLN A 399 -10.85 -4.31 19.81
CA GLN A 399 -11.97 -5.03 19.22
C GLN A 399 -11.63 -5.55 17.82
N ILE A 400 -10.92 -4.77 16.98
CA ILE A 400 -10.46 -5.23 15.66
C ILE A 400 -9.59 -6.49 15.81
N LEU A 401 -8.69 -6.51 16.78
CA LEU A 401 -7.81 -7.64 17.04
C LEU A 401 -8.55 -8.88 17.55
N ARG A 402 -9.53 -8.69 18.46
CA ARG A 402 -10.33 -9.79 19.02
C ARG A 402 -11.33 -10.37 18.04
N SER A 403 -11.99 -9.51 17.26
CA SER A 403 -13.03 -9.93 16.33
C SER A 403 -12.47 -10.42 15.00
N GLY A 404 -11.29 -9.94 14.60
CA GLY A 404 -10.80 -10.15 13.25
C GLY A 404 -11.84 -9.70 12.22
N LEU A 405 -12.48 -8.55 12.41
CA LEU A 405 -13.49 -8.05 11.48
C LEU A 405 -13.23 -6.57 11.15
N ILE A 406 -12.77 -6.36 9.91
CA ILE A 406 -12.64 -5.06 9.24
C ILE A 406 -13.61 -5.13 8.06
N LYS A 407 -14.66 -4.31 8.10
CA LYS A 407 -15.68 -4.11 7.07
C LYS A 407 -15.53 -2.76 6.37
N ASN A 408 -14.87 -2.72 5.21
CA ASN A 408 -14.61 -1.46 4.50
C ASN A 408 -15.81 -0.52 4.44
N VAL A 409 -15.56 0.76 4.73
CA VAL A 409 -16.59 1.80 4.76
C VAL A 409 -16.93 2.15 3.32
N LYS A 410 -18.23 2.31 2.98
CA LYS A 410 -18.64 2.75 1.63
C LYS A 410 -18.02 4.11 1.21
N SER A 411 -17.50 4.88 2.17
CA SER A 411 -16.84 6.18 1.98
C SER A 411 -15.33 6.16 2.24
N SER A 412 -14.71 5.00 2.54
CA SER A 412 -13.25 4.95 2.75
C SER A 412 -12.51 5.18 1.44
N ASN A 413 -11.32 5.77 1.53
CA ASN A 413 -10.43 5.97 0.37
C ASN A 413 -9.69 4.68 -0.04
N SER A 414 -9.98 3.54 0.59
CA SER A 414 -9.40 2.25 0.21
C SER A 414 -10.12 1.67 -1.01
N LEU A 415 -9.35 1.16 -1.98
CA LEU A 415 -9.88 0.45 -3.16
C LEU A 415 -10.32 -0.99 -2.84
N SER A 416 -10.07 -1.45 -1.61
CA SER A 416 -10.28 -2.83 -1.21
C SER A 416 -11.72 -3.11 -0.77
N THR A 417 -12.32 -4.15 -1.34
CA THR A 417 -13.40 -4.93 -0.72
C THR A 417 -12.76 -6.03 0.14
N LEU A 418 -11.91 -5.66 1.09
CA LEU A 418 -11.43 -6.62 2.09
C LEU A 418 -12.58 -6.86 3.07
N GLU A 419 -13.32 -7.95 2.88
CA GLU A 419 -13.86 -8.68 4.01
C GLU A 419 -12.68 -9.35 4.70
N TYR A 420 -12.43 -8.95 5.94
CA TYR A 420 -11.55 -9.72 6.80
C TYR A 420 -12.22 -11.07 7.05
N ILE A 421 -11.66 -12.13 6.48
CA ILE A 421 -12.00 -13.49 6.87
C ILE A 421 -10.82 -13.94 7.72
N SER A 422 -11.02 -14.06 9.03
CA SER A 422 -10.05 -14.59 10.00
C SER A 422 -9.83 -16.10 9.86
N GLU A 423 -10.15 -16.67 8.70
CA GLU A 423 -9.95 -18.08 8.46
C GLU A 423 -8.67 -18.23 7.66
N ALA A 424 -7.61 -18.69 8.33
CA ALA A 424 -6.54 -19.43 7.68
C ALA A 424 -7.13 -20.73 7.09
N ARG A 425 -8.03 -20.64 6.11
CA ARG A 425 -8.35 -21.75 5.23
C ARG A 425 -7.34 -21.69 4.10
N LEU A 426 -6.39 -22.64 4.10
CA LEU A 426 -5.75 -23.06 2.86
C LEU A 426 -6.88 -23.31 1.86
N PRO A 427 -6.91 -22.66 0.68
CA PRO A 427 -7.95 -22.89 -0.30
C PRO A 427 -7.91 -24.37 -0.69
N THR A 428 -8.88 -25.11 -0.16
CA THR A 428 -9.28 -26.40 -0.68
C THR A 428 -10.34 -26.11 -1.72
N GLU A 429 -10.15 -26.68 -2.91
CA GLU A 429 -11.09 -26.71 -4.04
C GLU A 429 -11.07 -25.52 -5.02
N ASN A 430 -10.16 -25.60 -5.99
CA ASN A 430 -10.47 -25.75 -7.43
C ASN A 430 -9.18 -25.51 -8.24
N LEU A 431 -8.28 -26.50 -8.19
CA LEU A 431 -7.19 -26.63 -9.15
C LEU A 431 -7.65 -27.62 -10.22
N GLN A 432 -8.39 -27.12 -11.21
CA GLN A 432 -8.19 -27.60 -12.57
C GLN A 432 -7.21 -26.61 -13.20
N ASP A 433 -5.94 -26.71 -12.79
CA ASP A 433 -4.83 -26.07 -13.48
C ASP A 433 -4.48 -26.95 -14.68
N PRO A 434 -4.56 -26.45 -15.93
CA PRO A 434 -3.88 -27.07 -17.04
C PRO A 434 -2.42 -26.59 -17.00
N ILE A 435 -1.61 -27.19 -16.12
CA ILE A 435 -0.14 -27.34 -16.19
C ILE A 435 0.19 -28.41 -15.13
N SER A 436 -0.01 -29.68 -15.50
CA SER A 436 0.61 -30.80 -14.81
C SER A 436 2.02 -30.93 -15.35
N GLU A 437 3.03 -30.74 -14.47
CA GLU A 437 4.48 -30.97 -14.63
C GLU A 437 5.33 -29.73 -14.30
N ILE A 438 5.31 -29.28 -13.03
CA ILE A 438 6.39 -28.41 -12.50
C ILE A 438 6.75 -28.92 -11.11
N SER A 439 8.05 -29.11 -10.88
CA SER A 439 8.67 -30.03 -9.92
C SER A 439 8.19 -29.92 -8.46
N ASN A 440 7.88 -31.08 -7.86
CA ASN A 440 7.53 -31.26 -6.44
C ASN A 440 8.57 -30.63 -5.48
N THR A 441 9.82 -30.48 -5.91
CA THR A 441 10.92 -29.89 -5.13
C THR A 441 10.71 -28.43 -4.71
N LYS A 442 10.07 -27.58 -5.54
CA LYS A 442 9.81 -26.18 -5.15
C LYS A 442 8.67 -26.05 -4.13
N ARG A 443 7.70 -26.94 -4.19
CA ARG A 443 6.56 -27.00 -3.27
C ARG A 443 6.98 -27.50 -1.88
N GLU A 444 7.85 -28.50 -1.83
CA GLU A 444 8.41 -29.04 -0.59
C GLU A 444 9.30 -28.03 0.14
N HIS A 445 10.12 -27.25 -0.59
CA HIS A 445 10.92 -26.17 0.01
C HIS A 445 10.06 -25.07 0.68
N TYR A 446 8.93 -24.70 0.06
CA TYR A 446 7.99 -23.69 0.59
C TYR A 446 7.26 -24.16 1.87
N LEU A 447 7.07 -25.48 2.04
CA LEU A 447 6.44 -26.08 3.21
C LEU A 447 7.44 -26.34 4.36
N GLN A 448 8.72 -26.58 4.04
CA GLN A 448 9.79 -26.80 5.02
C GLN A 448 10.33 -25.50 5.65
N ASN A 449 10.14 -24.35 4.99
CA ASN A 449 10.61 -23.02 5.44
C ASN A 449 9.46 -22.01 5.50
N LEU A 450 8.52 -22.17 6.43
CA LEU A 450 7.36 -21.28 6.59
C LEU A 450 7.77 -19.92 7.22
N LYS A 451 8.69 -19.21 6.56
CA LYS A 451 9.07 -17.82 6.86
C LYS A 451 7.93 -16.91 6.45
N ILE A 452 7.60 -15.96 7.34
CA ILE A 452 6.43 -15.11 7.17
C ILE A 452 6.87 -13.71 6.77
N TYR A 453 6.86 -13.46 5.47
CA TYR A 453 7.26 -12.20 4.87
C TYR A 453 6.17 -11.14 4.97
N VAL A 454 6.51 -9.95 5.46
CA VAL A 454 5.57 -8.85 5.65
C VAL A 454 6.10 -7.51 5.13
N SER A 455 5.18 -6.65 4.72
CA SER A 455 5.41 -5.21 4.62
C SER A 455 4.88 -4.52 5.89
N ILE A 456 5.61 -3.53 6.40
CA ILE A 456 5.14 -2.61 7.45
C ILE A 456 4.70 -1.31 6.81
N TRP A 457 3.56 -0.83 7.27
CA TRP A 457 3.07 0.51 7.02
C TRP A 457 3.24 1.40 8.24
N VAL A 458 3.71 2.62 8.01
CA VAL A 458 3.90 3.63 9.04
C VAL A 458 3.05 4.85 8.66
N LEU A 459 1.97 5.09 9.39
CA LEU A 459 1.06 6.20 9.10
C LEU A 459 0.60 6.89 10.37
N THR A 460 0.60 8.22 10.33
CA THR A 460 0.09 9.08 11.40
C THR A 460 -1.23 9.71 10.98
N ILE A 461 -2.25 9.63 11.83
CA ILE A 461 -3.53 10.30 11.62
C ILE A 461 -3.82 11.28 12.74
N ARG A 462 -4.48 12.41 12.44
CA ARG A 462 -5.01 13.31 13.46
C ARG A 462 -6.27 12.73 14.09
N LEU A 463 -6.31 12.74 15.42
CA LEU A 463 -7.45 12.32 16.25
C LEU A 463 -8.55 13.38 16.27
N PHE A 464 -8.17 14.65 16.19
CA PHE A 464 -9.07 15.81 16.20
C PHE A 464 -8.79 16.69 14.98
N LYS A 465 -9.85 17.27 14.40
CA LYS A 465 -9.74 18.30 13.37
C LYS A 465 -9.72 19.68 14.00
#